data_AF-A0A6H0RX88-F1
#
_entry.id   AF-A0A6H0RX88-F1
#
_cell.length_a   1.000
_cell.length_b   1.000
_cell.length_c   1.000
_cell.angle_alpha   90.00
_cell.angle_beta   90.00
_cell.angle_gamma   90.00
#
_symmetry.space_group_name_H-M   'P 1'
#
loop_
_entity.id
_entity.type
_entity.pdbx_description
1 polymer ?
#
loop_
_entity_poly.entity_id
_entity_poly.type
_entity_poly.pdbx_seq_one_letter_code
_entity_poly.pdbx_strand_id
1 'polypeptide(L)'
;MGHKATQARRAPSAGATGPQCVIPNCSIDVEQWGDTCADCLRAFGAHLRPSAAPPLNHQQILERDSYVDRALALQRQVRDGHLRGTATAIPAPRRGRRA
;
A
#
# COMPACT_ATOMS: atom_id res chain seq x y z
N MET A 1 20.54 -7.96 -17.08
CA MET A 1 19.83 -6.67 -17.11
C MET A 1 18.84 -6.68 -15.98
N GLY A 2 19.22 -6.12 -14.83
CA GLY A 2 18.43 -6.20 -13.59
C GLY A 2 17.53 -4.99 -13.45
N HIS A 3 16.23 -5.18 -13.63
CA HIS A 3 15.25 -4.14 -13.29
C HIS A 3 15.14 -4.10 -11.77
N LYS A 4 15.75 -3.07 -11.16
CA LYS A 4 15.56 -2.75 -9.76
C LYS A 4 14.07 -2.53 -9.55
N ALA A 5 13.43 -3.44 -8.80
CA ALA A 5 12.10 -3.22 -8.25
C ALA A 5 12.21 -2.07 -7.24
N THR A 6 12.15 -0.84 -7.73
CA THR A 6 11.99 0.34 -6.90
C THR A 6 10.60 0.21 -6.28
N GLN A 7 10.58 -0.35 -5.08
CA GLN A 7 9.41 -0.44 -4.22
C GLN A 7 9.04 0.99 -3.78
N ALA A 8 8.47 1.75 -4.72
CA ALA A 8 7.79 2.98 -4.41
C ALA A 8 6.59 2.59 -3.53
N ARG A 9 6.62 2.99 -2.26
CA ARG A 9 5.49 2.86 -1.35
C ARG A 9 4.28 3.47 -2.06
N ARG A 10 3.27 2.68 -2.46
CA ARG A 10 2.12 3.23 -3.19
C ARG A 10 0.78 2.76 -2.63
N ALA A 11 -0.16 3.65 -2.90
CA ALA A 11 -1.53 3.80 -2.43
C ALA A 11 -2.41 2.54 -2.60
N PRO A 12 -3.50 2.46 -1.81
CA PRO A 12 -4.49 1.39 -1.89
C PRO A 12 -5.04 1.19 -3.31
N SER A 13 -5.45 -0.06 -3.59
CA SER A 13 -5.97 -0.61 -4.85
C SER A 13 -7.21 0.13 -5.41
N ALA A 14 -7.77 1.06 -4.63
CA ALA A 14 -8.96 1.84 -4.94
C ALA A 14 -8.71 2.87 -6.06
N GLY A 15 -8.58 2.40 -7.29
CA GLY A 15 -8.50 3.26 -8.48
C GLY A 15 -7.90 2.63 -9.74
N ALA A 16 -7.59 1.33 -9.75
CA ALA A 16 -7.07 0.68 -10.95
C ALA A 16 -8.14 0.69 -12.06
N THR A 17 -7.77 1.23 -13.24
CA THR A 17 -8.65 1.31 -14.42
C THR A 17 -8.78 -0.04 -15.16
N GLY A 18 -7.96 -1.03 -14.78
CA GLY A 18 -7.96 -2.38 -15.33
C GLY A 18 -7.37 -3.40 -14.35
N PRO A 19 -7.38 -4.71 -14.69
CA PRO A 19 -6.94 -5.77 -13.79
C PRO A 19 -5.46 -5.65 -13.41
N GLN A 20 -5.19 -5.67 -12.12
CA GLN A 20 -3.85 -5.67 -11.56
C GLN A 20 -3.60 -6.95 -10.76
N CYS A 21 -2.31 -7.31 -10.66
CA CYS A 21 -1.85 -8.46 -9.89
C CYS A 21 -2.52 -8.52 -8.50
N VAL A 22 -3.07 -9.68 -8.15
CA VAL A 22 -3.83 -9.91 -6.91
C VAL A 22 -3.00 -9.80 -5.64
N ILE A 23 -1.67 -9.85 -5.76
CA ILE A 23 -0.72 -9.74 -4.65
C ILE A 23 -0.66 -8.29 -4.17
N PRO A 24 -0.94 -8.03 -2.88
CA PRO A 24 -0.92 -6.68 -2.34
C PRO A 24 0.38 -5.94 -2.67
N ASN A 25 0.27 -4.65 -3.02
CA ASN A 25 1.38 -3.76 -3.35
C ASN A 25 2.15 -4.13 -4.65
N CYS A 26 1.63 -5.05 -5.47
CA CYS A 26 2.05 -5.23 -6.85
C CYS A 26 1.09 -4.48 -7.78
N SER A 27 1.61 -3.67 -8.70
CA SER A 27 0.79 -2.88 -9.64
C SER A 27 1.03 -3.27 -11.10
N ILE A 28 1.50 -4.51 -11.34
CA ILE A 28 1.68 -5.04 -12.69
C ILE A 28 0.30 -5.40 -13.24
N ASP A 29 -0.01 -4.91 -14.43
CA ASP A 29 -1.24 -5.23 -15.12
C ASP A 29 -1.27 -6.71 -15.52
N VAL A 30 -2.45 -7.31 -15.42
CA VAL A 30 -2.71 -8.72 -15.73
C VAL A 30 -3.93 -8.82 -16.63
N GLU A 31 -4.16 -10.00 -17.18
CA GLU A 31 -5.29 -10.22 -18.10
C GLU A 31 -6.63 -10.23 -17.36
N GLN A 32 -6.70 -10.88 -16.19
CA GLN A 32 -7.94 -11.03 -15.44
C GLN A 32 -7.77 -10.68 -13.96
N TRP A 33 -8.87 -10.20 -13.36
CA TRP A 33 -8.90 -9.97 -11.91
C TRP A 33 -8.67 -11.29 -11.17
N GLY A 34 -7.82 -11.25 -10.15
CA GLY A 34 -7.47 -12.43 -9.36
C GLY A 34 -6.19 -13.12 -9.84
N ASP A 35 -5.65 -12.74 -11.00
CA ASP A 35 -4.39 -13.29 -11.50
C ASP A 35 -3.19 -12.80 -10.69
N THR A 36 -2.19 -13.66 -10.59
CA THR A 36 -0.85 -13.30 -10.10
C THR A 36 0.07 -13.11 -11.30
N CYS A 37 0.77 -11.97 -11.39
CA CYS A 37 1.70 -11.73 -12.48
C CYS A 37 2.90 -12.69 -12.45
N ALA A 38 3.55 -12.87 -13.60
CA ALA A 38 4.68 -13.80 -13.76
C ALA A 38 5.85 -13.54 -12.79
N ASP A 39 6.12 -12.28 -12.45
CA ASP A 39 7.20 -11.93 -11.53
C ASP A 39 6.88 -12.33 -10.08
N CYS A 40 5.63 -12.13 -9.64
CA CYS A 40 5.19 -12.60 -8.33
C CYS A 40 5.11 -14.13 -8.27
N LEU A 41 4.63 -14.79 -9.33
CA LEU A 41 4.67 -16.26 -9.42
C LEU A 41 6.11 -16.78 -9.30
N ARG A 42 7.08 -16.13 -9.96
CA ARG A 42 8.49 -16.52 -9.88
C ARG A 42 9.11 -16.24 -8.50
N ALA A 43 8.78 -15.09 -7.91
CA ALA A 43 9.36 -14.67 -6.64
C ALA A 43 8.82 -15.48 -5.45
N PHE A 44 7.51 -15.74 -5.42
CA PHE A 44 6.87 -16.44 -4.31
C PHE A 44 6.72 -17.94 -4.57
N GLY A 45 6.52 -18.37 -5.81
CA GLY A 45 6.48 -19.77 -6.22
C GLY A 45 5.59 -20.62 -5.31
N ALA A 46 6.20 -21.64 -4.69
CA ALA A 46 5.53 -22.58 -3.80
C ALA A 46 5.00 -21.97 -2.49
N HIS A 47 5.39 -20.74 -2.15
CA HIS A 47 4.86 -20.03 -0.98
C HIS A 47 3.48 -19.42 -1.24
N LEU A 48 3.08 -19.28 -2.51
CA LEU A 48 1.69 -18.96 -2.83
C LEU A 48 0.86 -20.21 -2.56
N ARG A 49 -0.16 -20.09 -1.71
CA ARG A 49 -1.04 -21.21 -1.42
C ARG A 49 -1.94 -21.44 -2.65
N PRO A 50 -1.78 -22.56 -3.39
CA PRO A 50 -2.71 -22.86 -4.45
C PRO A 50 -4.10 -23.06 -3.85
N SER A 51 -5.11 -22.59 -4.56
CA SER A 51 -6.51 -22.76 -4.18
C SER A 51 -7.23 -23.42 -5.35
N ALA A 52 -8.05 -24.41 -5.05
CA ALA A 52 -9.02 -24.95 -6.03
C ALA A 52 -10.23 -24.01 -6.20
N ALA A 53 -10.35 -22.98 -5.35
CA ALA A 53 -11.38 -21.97 -5.52
C ALA A 53 -11.08 -21.09 -6.75
N PRO A 54 -12.14 -20.58 -7.42
CA PRO A 54 -11.96 -19.61 -8.50
C PRO A 54 -11.13 -18.39 -8.07
N PRO A 55 -10.39 -17.77 -9.00
CA PRO A 55 -9.74 -16.48 -8.76
C PRO A 55 -10.72 -15.43 -8.24
N LEU A 56 -10.24 -14.54 -7.38
CA LEU A 56 -11.06 -13.46 -6.85
C LEU A 56 -11.43 -12.48 -7.97
N ASN A 57 -12.72 -12.17 -8.10
CA ASN A 57 -13.14 -11.11 -8.99
C ASN A 57 -12.84 -9.71 -8.39
N HIS A 58 -13.02 -8.67 -9.20
CA HIS A 58 -12.74 -7.29 -8.80
C HIS A 58 -13.45 -6.87 -7.49
N GLN A 59 -14.74 -7.19 -7.33
CA GLN A 59 -15.49 -6.82 -6.12
C GLN A 59 -14.95 -7.55 -4.88
N GLN A 60 -14.62 -8.83 -5.00
CA GLN A 60 -14.05 -9.61 -3.90
C GLN A 60 -12.67 -9.09 -3.49
N ILE A 61 -11.85 -8.63 -4.45
CA ILE A 61 -10.57 -8.00 -4.16
C ILE A 61 -10.78 -6.67 -3.41
N LEU A 62 -11.70 -5.82 -3.88
CA LEU A 62 -12.03 -4.57 -3.19
C LEU A 62 -12.54 -4.82 -1.77
N GLU A 63 -13.40 -5.82 -1.58
CA GLU A 63 -13.92 -6.18 -0.26
C GLU A 63 -12.80 -6.63 0.68
N ARG A 64 -11.94 -7.55 0.19
CA ARG A 64 -10.76 -8.05 0.91
C ARG A 64 -9.84 -6.92 1.35
N ASP A 65 -9.58 -5.96 0.46
CA ASP A 65 -8.62 -4.89 0.69
C ASP A 65 -9.23 -3.74 1.54
N SER A 66 -10.56 -3.61 1.55
CA SER A 66 -11.27 -2.48 2.17
C SER A 66 -10.95 -2.28 3.66
N TYR A 67 -10.72 -3.37 4.41
CA TYR A 67 -10.39 -3.29 5.83
C TYR A 67 -9.00 -2.67 6.02
N VAL A 68 -8.02 -3.12 5.24
CA VAL A 68 -6.64 -2.63 5.31
C VAL A 68 -6.59 -1.16 4.90
N ASP A 69 -7.32 -0.79 3.86
CA ASP A 69 -7.40 0.59 3.37
C ASP A 69 -7.94 1.54 4.45
N ARG A 70 -9.02 1.15 5.14
CA ARG A 70 -9.57 1.91 6.27
C ARG A 70 -8.57 2.04 7.41
N ALA A 71 -7.90 0.95 7.78
CA ALA A 71 -6.90 0.96 8.85
C ALA A 71 -5.70 1.87 8.52
N LEU A 72 -5.19 1.79 7.29
CA LEU A 72 -4.10 2.64 6.83
C LEU A 72 -4.50 4.12 6.74
N ALA A 73 -5.73 4.42 6.34
CA ALA A 73 -6.25 5.79 6.34
C ALA A 73 -6.26 6.39 7.76
N LEU A 74 -6.74 5.62 8.75
CA LEU A 74 -6.74 6.05 10.15
C LEU A 74 -5.31 6.28 10.69
N GLN A 75 -4.38 5.35 10.41
CA GLN A 75 -2.98 5.51 10.83
C GLN A 75 -2.35 6.79 10.28
N ARG A 76 -2.65 7.15 9.03
CA ARG A 76 -2.17 8.39 8.41
C ARG A 76 -2.73 9.61 9.14
N GLN A 77 -4.02 9.63 9.46
CA GLN A 77 -4.64 10.73 10.22
C GLN A 77 -4.00 10.93 11.59
N VAL A 78 -3.79 9.84 12.34
CA VAL A 78 -3.15 9.90 13.66
C VAL A 78 -1.72 10.44 13.56
N ARG A 79 -0.94 9.94 12.61
CA ARG A 79 0.44 10.40 12.37
C ARG A 79 0.48 11.89 11.99
N ASP A 80 -0.40 12.32 11.09
CA ASP A 80 -0.44 13.71 10.63
C ASP A 80 -0.88 14.66 11.77
N GLY A 81 -1.78 14.20 12.64
CA GLY A 81 -2.13 14.88 13.88
C GLY A 81 -0.95 14.98 14.85
N HIS A 82 -0.19 13.91 15.03
CA HIS A 82 1.01 13.91 15.86
C HIS A 82 2.07 14.90 15.34
N LEU A 83 2.35 14.88 14.03
CA LEU A 83 3.27 15.83 13.41
C LEU A 83 2.84 17.28 13.62
N ARG A 84 1.55 17.59 13.44
CA ARG A 84 1.02 18.93 13.72
C ARG A 84 1.20 19.35 15.19
N GLY A 85 0.94 18.46 16.13
CA GLY A 85 1.12 18.71 17.57
C GLY A 85 2.59 18.93 17.96
N THR A 86 3.53 18.17 17.38
CA THR A 86 4.96 18.37 17.64
C THR A 86 5.50 19.68 17.06
N ALA A 87 5.00 20.14 15.91
CA ALA A 87 5.41 21.41 15.31
C ALA A 87 4.99 22.64 16.15
N THR A 88 3.89 22.53 16.90
CA THR A 88 3.46 23.58 17.85
C THR A 88 4.20 23.54 19.18
N ALA A 89 4.80 22.40 19.53
CA ALA A 89 5.47 22.18 20.81
C ALA A 89 6.95 22.61 20.84
N ILE A 90 7.58 22.91 19.70
CA ILE A 90 8.97 23.43 19.67
C ILE A 90 8.95 24.89 20.16
N PRO A 91 9.44 25.20 21.37
CA PRO A 91 9.47 26.57 21.86
C PRO A 91 10.51 27.35 21.06
N ALA A 92 10.16 28.53 20.56
CA ALA A 92 11.12 29.42 19.93
C ALA A 92 12.31 29.68 20.89
N PRO A 93 13.56 29.70 20.41
CA PRO A 93 14.70 29.98 21.26
C PRO A 93 14.49 31.36 21.90
N ARG A 94 14.47 31.41 23.24
CA ARG A 94 14.36 32.66 24.00
C ARG A 94 15.56 33.53 23.63
N ARG A 95 15.37 34.54 22.77
CA ARG A 95 16.39 35.58 22.53
C ARG A 95 16.60 36.28 23.86
N GLY A 96 17.73 35.99 24.50
CA GLY A 96 18.18 36.67 25.70
C GLY A 96 18.23 38.18 25.43
N ARG A 97 17.45 38.94 26.20
CA ARG A 97 17.49 40.40 26.21
C ARG A 97 18.84 40.80 26.82
N ARG A 98 19.78 41.24 25.98
CA ARG A 98 21.03 41.84 26.45
C ARG A 98 20.69 43.18 27.10
N ALA A 99 21.11 43.33 28.36
CA ALA A 99 21.09 44.58 29.10
C ALA A 99 22.09 45.58 28.52
#